data_AF-A0A2V6X994-F1
#
_entry.id   AF-A0A2V6X994-F1
#
_cell.length_a   1.000
_cell.length_b   1.000
_cell.length_c   1.000
_cell.angle_alpha   90.00
_cell.angle_beta   90.00
_cell.angle_gamma   90.00
#
_symmetry.space_group_name_H-M   'P 1'
#
loop_
_entity.id
_entity.type
_entity.pdbx_description
1 polymer ?
#
loop_
_entity_poly.entity_id
_entity_poly.type
_entity_poly.pdbx_seq_one_letter_code
_entity_poly.pdbx_strand_id
1 'polypeptide(L)'
;MRDLAGMQRNVKERKEQVLDARSAGRFAGTEPEPRAGLRAGHIPGSLNLPYDRLYDKDGSFLQGDALRRQFETSGLDLEKPVTTSCGSGVTASVLALGLFELGRPDV
;
A
#
# COMPACT_ATOMS: atom_id res chain seq x y z
N MET A 1 11.79 1.99 5.50
CA MET A 1 10.87 3.11 5.83
C MET A 1 11.44 4.44 5.33
N ARG A 2 10.65 5.22 4.60
CA ARG A 2 11.08 6.51 4.01
C ARG A 2 10.56 7.67 4.85
N ASP A 3 11.36 8.73 4.97
CA ASP A 3 10.92 9.99 5.55
C ASP A 3 10.13 10.82 4.52
N LEU A 4 9.58 11.97 4.94
CA LEU A 4 8.82 12.86 4.06
C LEU A 4 9.65 13.31 2.84
N ALA A 5 10.92 13.66 3.06
CA ALA A 5 11.80 14.12 2.00
C ALA A 5 12.07 13.00 0.97
N GLY A 6 12.24 11.77 1.43
CA GLY A 6 12.36 10.57 0.60
C GLY A 6 11.12 10.32 -0.25
N MET A 7 9.93 10.39 0.35
CA MET A 7 8.68 10.25 -0.39
C MET A 7 8.50 11.36 -1.44
N GLN A 8 8.80 12.61 -1.10
CA GLN A 8 8.72 13.73 -2.04
C GLN A 8 9.71 13.60 -3.21
N ARG A 9 10.92 13.09 -2.96
CA ARG A 9 11.87 12.76 -4.03
C ARG A 9 11.31 11.64 -4.91
N ASN A 10 10.77 10.59 -4.31
CA ASN A 10 10.23 9.47 -5.07
C ASN A 10 9.03 9.86 -5.95
N VAL A 11 8.19 10.81 -5.53
CA VAL A 11 7.12 11.35 -6.39
C VAL A 11 7.67 11.96 -7.69
N LYS A 12 8.85 12.58 -7.63
CA LYS A 12 9.51 13.19 -8.80
C LYS A 12 10.29 12.17 -9.63
N GLU A 13 11.04 11.31 -8.96
CA GLU A 13 12.00 10.40 -9.61
C GLU A 13 11.40 9.05 -9.99
N ARG A 14 10.31 8.63 -9.34
CA ARG A 14 9.60 7.35 -9.54
C ARG A 14 10.52 6.13 -9.50
N LYS A 15 11.47 6.13 -8.56
CA LYS A 15 12.41 5.01 -8.35
C LYS A 15 11.75 3.81 -7.68
N GLU A 16 10.72 4.05 -6.88
CA GLU A 16 9.98 3.02 -6.18
C GLU A 16 8.47 3.17 -6.43
N GLN A 17 7.77 2.05 -6.48
CA GLN A 17 6.31 2.04 -6.48
C GLN A 17 5.79 2.38 -5.09
N VAL A 18 4.75 3.20 -4.99
CA VAL A 18 4.11 3.51 -3.71
C VAL A 18 2.79 2.75 -3.65
N LEU A 19 2.63 1.89 -2.64
CA LEU A 19 1.40 1.10 -2.44
C LEU A 19 0.65 1.57 -1.19
N ASP A 20 -0.55 2.12 -1.37
CA ASP A 20 -1.37 2.67 -0.29
C ASP A 20 -2.37 1.62 0.24
N ALA A 21 -2.34 1.40 1.55
CA ALA A 21 -3.13 0.41 2.27
C ALA A 21 -4.53 0.89 2.72
N ARG A 22 -4.90 2.14 2.45
CA ARG A 22 -6.21 2.70 2.82
C ARG A 22 -7.34 2.11 1.97
N SER A 23 -8.59 2.30 2.42
CA SER A 23 -9.78 1.94 1.63
C SER A 23 -9.76 2.65 0.27
N ALA A 24 -10.37 2.01 -0.73
CA ALA A 24 -10.48 2.58 -2.07
C ALA A 24 -11.17 3.94 -2.06
N GLY A 25 -12.18 4.15 -1.21
CA GLY A 25 -12.86 5.43 -1.09
C GLY A 25 -11.99 6.54 -0.50
N ARG A 26 -11.19 6.26 0.53
CA ARG A 26 -10.22 7.22 1.09
C ARG A 26 -9.13 7.56 0.08
N PHE A 27 -8.64 6.55 -0.64
CA PHE A 27 -7.66 6.73 -1.71
C PHE A 27 -8.21 7.59 -2.86
N ALA A 28 -9.44 7.31 -3.31
CA ALA A 28 -10.12 8.08 -4.35
C ALA A 28 -10.60 9.46 -3.87
N GLY A 29 -10.63 9.69 -2.57
CA GLY A 29 -11.12 10.91 -1.94
C GLY A 29 -12.65 11.03 -1.93
N THR A 30 -13.37 9.92 -2.08
CA THR A 30 -14.84 9.85 -1.98
C THR A 30 -15.31 9.55 -0.56
N GLU A 31 -14.42 9.09 0.32
CA GLU A 31 -14.67 8.90 1.75
C GLU A 31 -13.84 9.91 2.57
N PRO A 32 -14.39 10.42 3.70
CA PRO A 32 -13.65 11.30 4.57
C PRO A 32 -12.50 10.58 5.28
N GLU A 33 -11.43 11.32 5.54
CA GLU A 33 -10.37 10.85 6.44
C GLU A 33 -10.87 10.84 7.90
N PRO A 34 -10.56 9.81 8.70
CA PRO A 34 -11.02 9.72 10.09
C PRO A 34 -10.59 10.90 10.98
N ARG A 35 -9.45 11.51 10.65
CA ARG A 35 -8.95 12.70 11.34
C ARG A 35 -9.47 13.95 10.66
N ALA A 36 -10.20 14.77 11.42
CA ALA A 36 -10.72 16.04 10.95
C ALA A 36 -9.62 16.96 10.40
N GLY A 37 -9.92 17.63 9.29
CA GLY A 37 -9.03 18.61 8.65
C GLY A 37 -7.97 18.02 7.71
N LEU A 38 -7.90 16.69 7.53
CA LEU A 38 -7.03 16.09 6.52
C LEU A 38 -7.63 16.22 5.12
N ARG A 39 -6.75 16.40 4.13
CA ARG A 39 -7.13 16.41 2.71
C ARG A 39 -7.44 14.99 2.24
N ALA A 40 -8.49 14.87 1.43
CA ALA A 40 -8.84 13.62 0.75
C ALA A 40 -7.91 13.33 -0.44
N GLY A 41 -7.88 12.08 -0.90
CA GLY A 41 -7.10 11.64 -2.06
C GLY A 41 -5.83 10.86 -1.70
N HIS A 42 -4.86 10.85 -2.62
CA HIS A 42 -3.67 9.99 -2.55
C HIS A 42 -2.41 10.66 -3.10
N ILE A 43 -1.27 9.99 -2.89
CA ILE A 43 0.04 10.43 -3.39
C ILE A 43 0.07 10.26 -4.91
N PRO A 44 0.44 11.27 -5.71
CA PRO A 44 0.43 11.14 -7.17
C PRO A 44 1.24 9.93 -7.66
N GLY A 45 0.61 9.06 -8.45
CA GLY A 45 1.23 7.86 -9.02
C GLY A 45 1.31 6.66 -8.07
N SER A 46 0.77 6.74 -6.84
CA SER A 46 0.63 5.56 -5.98
C SER A 46 -0.43 4.59 -6.50
N LEU A 47 -0.24 3.31 -6.20
CA LEU A 47 -1.21 2.23 -6.34
C LEU A 47 -2.02 2.09 -5.05
N ASN A 48 -3.17 1.40 -5.11
CA ASN A 48 -3.98 1.12 -3.93
C ASN A 48 -4.23 -0.37 -3.78
N LEU A 49 -3.93 -0.89 -2.59
CA LEU A 49 -4.32 -2.23 -2.15
C LEU A 49 -4.83 -2.12 -0.72
N PRO A 50 -6.16 -2.03 -0.51
CA PRO A 50 -6.73 -2.01 0.82
C PRO A 50 -6.27 -3.23 1.64
N TYR A 51 -5.77 -2.99 2.86
CA TYR A 51 -5.10 -4.04 3.65
C TYR A 51 -6.00 -5.25 3.96
N ASP A 52 -7.31 -5.03 4.05
CA ASP A 52 -8.35 -6.03 4.30
C ASP A 52 -8.47 -7.04 3.15
N ARG A 53 -7.97 -6.72 1.96
CA ARG A 53 -7.86 -7.65 0.82
C ARG A 53 -6.82 -8.74 1.02
N LEU A 54 -5.94 -8.61 2.01
CA LEU A 54 -4.94 -9.63 2.35
C LEU A 54 -5.46 -10.68 3.34
N TYR A 55 -6.75 -10.66 3.66
CA TYR A 55 -7.38 -11.63 4.54
C TYR A 55 -8.49 -12.39 3.82
N ASP A 56 -8.67 -13.67 4.17
CA ASP A 56 -9.83 -14.44 3.76
C ASP A 56 -11.05 -14.12 4.67
N LYS A 57 -12.22 -14.62 4.31
CA LYS A 57 -13.50 -14.38 5.00
C LYS A 57 -13.51 -14.87 6.45
N ASP A 58 -12.68 -15.85 6.79
CA ASP A 58 -12.50 -16.36 8.15
C ASP A 58 -11.50 -15.53 8.98
N GLY A 59 -10.92 -14.48 8.38
CA GLY A 59 -9.93 -13.61 9.01
C GLY A 59 -8.50 -14.14 8.96
N SER A 60 -8.26 -15.28 8.31
CA SER A 60 -6.91 -15.79 8.06
C SER A 60 -6.16 -14.90 7.07
N PHE A 61 -4.83 -14.78 7.23
CA PHE A 61 -3.99 -14.04 6.30
C PHE A 61 -3.75 -14.89 5.05
N LEU A 62 -3.89 -14.29 3.86
CA LEU A 62 -3.66 -14.98 2.60
C LEU A 62 -2.19 -15.40 2.47
N GLN A 63 -1.95 -16.51 1.76
CA GLN A 63 -0.62 -17.04 1.49
C GLN A 63 -0.47 -17.47 0.03
N GLY A 64 0.78 -17.67 -0.41
CA GLY A 64 1.11 -18.21 -1.73
C GLY A 64 0.49 -17.42 -2.89
N ASP A 65 -0.10 -18.13 -3.85
CA ASP A 65 -0.66 -17.55 -5.07
C ASP A 65 -1.83 -16.61 -4.80
N ALA A 66 -2.63 -16.88 -3.77
CA ALA A 66 -3.75 -16.02 -3.40
C ALA A 66 -3.27 -14.65 -2.93
N LEU A 67 -2.20 -14.61 -2.14
CA LEU A 67 -1.55 -13.38 -1.69
C LEU A 67 -0.91 -12.64 -2.86
N ARG A 68 -0.12 -13.35 -3.68
CA ARG A 68 0.53 -12.81 -4.90
C ARG A 68 -0.47 -12.11 -5.81
N ARG A 69 -1.61 -12.76 -6.06
CA ARG A 69 -2.66 -12.24 -6.94
C ARG A 69 -3.23 -10.90 -6.48
N GLN A 70 -3.33 -10.65 -5.17
CA GLN A 70 -3.82 -9.36 -4.66
C GLN A 70 -2.86 -8.22 -5.01
N PHE A 71 -1.55 -8.44 -4.87
CA PHE A 71 -0.54 -7.46 -5.25
C PHE A 71 -0.53 -7.21 -6.76
N GLU A 72 -0.53 -8.25 -7.58
CA GLU A 72 -0.57 -8.12 -9.04
C GLU A 72 -1.84 -7.41 -9.53
N THR A 73 -3.00 -7.71 -8.92
CA THR A 73 -4.27 -7.06 -9.26
C THR A 73 -4.29 -5.57 -8.91
N SER A 74 -3.51 -5.14 -7.91
CA SER A 74 -3.32 -3.70 -7.62
C SER A 74 -2.45 -2.98 -8.65
N GLY A 75 -1.90 -3.70 -9.64
CA GLY A 75 -0.97 -3.17 -10.64
C GLY A 75 0.47 -3.10 -10.14
N LEU A 76 0.79 -3.72 -9.00
CA LEU A 76 2.14 -3.73 -8.46
C LEU A 76 3.02 -4.68 -9.27
N ASP A 77 4.15 -4.17 -9.74
CA ASP A 77 5.23 -4.97 -10.30
C ASP A 77 6.11 -5.53 -9.17
N LEU A 78 5.97 -6.83 -8.89
CA LEU A 78 6.70 -7.52 -7.81
C LEU A 78 8.21 -7.66 -8.06
N GLU A 79 8.73 -7.26 -9.21
CA GLU A 79 10.17 -7.27 -9.51
C GLU A 79 10.82 -5.90 -9.27
N LYS A 80 10.02 -4.86 -9.00
CA LYS A 80 10.50 -3.50 -8.77
C LYS A 80 10.54 -3.13 -7.29
N PRO A 81 11.34 -2.12 -6.91
CA PRO A 81 11.31 -1.54 -5.57
C PRO A 81 9.91 -1.03 -5.21
N VAL A 82 9.49 -1.25 -3.97
CA VAL A 82 8.18 -0.84 -3.46
C VAL A 82 8.33 -0.24 -2.06
N THR A 83 7.52 0.78 -1.78
CA THR A 83 7.31 1.27 -0.43
C THR A 83 5.82 1.32 -0.13
N THR A 84 5.44 0.91 1.08
CA THR A 84 4.04 0.90 1.51
C THR A 84 3.71 2.17 2.27
N SER A 85 2.45 2.61 2.18
CA SER A 85 1.97 3.80 2.86
C SER A 85 0.53 3.62 3.33
N CYS A 86 0.13 4.41 4.32
CA CYS A 86 -1.26 4.60 4.71
C CYS A 86 -1.41 5.96 5.42
N GLY A 87 -2.50 6.19 6.15
CA GLY A 87 -2.69 7.47 6.86
C GLY A 87 -1.70 7.72 8.02
N SER A 88 -1.25 6.67 8.72
CA SER A 88 -0.42 6.78 9.94
C SER A 88 0.71 5.74 10.04
N GLY A 89 0.92 4.94 8.99
CA GLY A 89 1.93 3.87 8.96
C GLY A 89 1.49 2.51 9.55
N VAL A 90 0.34 2.41 10.22
CA VAL A 90 -0.10 1.15 10.86
C VAL A 90 -0.49 0.08 9.84
N THR A 91 -1.50 0.36 9.01
CA THR A 91 -1.97 -0.61 8.00
C THR A 91 -0.99 -0.80 6.84
N ALA A 92 -0.06 0.13 6.65
CA ALA A 92 1.03 -0.03 5.68
C ALA A 92 1.93 -1.24 6.00
N SER A 93 2.10 -1.55 7.29
CA SER A 93 2.87 -2.71 7.75
C SER A 93 2.23 -4.05 7.36
N VAL A 94 0.91 -4.10 7.17
CA VAL A 94 0.21 -5.32 6.71
C VAL A 94 0.61 -5.65 5.27
N LEU A 95 0.72 -4.64 4.41
CA LEU A 95 1.22 -4.82 3.05
C LEU A 95 2.70 -5.21 3.03
N ALA A 96 3.51 -4.61 3.91
CA ALA A 96 4.92 -4.96 4.05
C ALA A 96 5.10 -6.43 4.49
N LEU A 97 4.27 -6.92 5.41
CA LEU A 97 4.23 -8.34 5.79
C LEU A 97 3.86 -9.21 4.59
N GLY A 98 2.81 -8.86 3.84
CA GLY A 98 2.43 -9.62 2.65
C GLY A 98 3.55 -9.71 1.61
N LEU A 99 4.30 -8.63 1.41
CA LEU A 99 5.47 -8.63 0.53
C LEU A 99 6.61 -9.50 1.09
N PHE A 100 6.86 -9.42 2.40
CA PHE A 100 7.85 -10.27 3.06
C PHE A 100 7.55 -11.76 2.87
N GLU A 101 6.29 -12.18 3.06
CA GLU A 101 5.84 -13.56 2.83
C GLU A 101 6.02 -14.03 1.37
N LEU A 102 6.02 -13.10 0.41
CA LEU A 102 6.31 -13.37 -1.00
C LEU A 102 7.82 -13.32 -1.33
N GLY A 103 8.69 -13.22 -0.32
CA GLY A 103 10.14 -13.18 -0.50
C GLY A 103 10.69 -11.79 -0.83
N ARG A 104 9.94 -10.71 -0.54
CA ARG A 104 10.36 -9.31 -0.72
C ARG A 104 10.58 -8.63 0.64
N PRO A 105 11.73 -8.85 1.31
CA PRO A 105 12.01 -8.26 2.61
C PRO A 105 12.41 -6.76 2.54
N ASP A 106 12.60 -6.23 1.33
CA ASP A 106 13.17 -4.91 1.04
C ASP A 106 12.11 -3.80 0.87
N VAL A 107 11.23 -3.64 1.87
CA VAL A 107 10.07 -2.70 1.84
C VAL A 107 10.21 -1.51 2.79
#